data_AF-M1B2U0-F1
#
_entry.id   AF-M1B2U0-F1
#
_cell.length_a   1.000
_cell.length_b   1.000
_cell.length_c   1.000
_cell.angle_alpha   90.00
_cell.angle_beta   90.00
_cell.angle_gamma   90.00
#
_symmetry.space_group_name_H-M   'P 1'
#
loop_
_entity.id
_entity.type
_entity.pdbx_description
1 polymer ?
#
loop_
_entity_poly.entity_id
_entity_poly.type
_entity_poly.pdbx_seq_one_letter_code
_entity_poly.pdbx_strand_id
1 'polypeptide(L)'
;MKGAYPFGDQVSSSDSSSSYDYEDLVLRRARMYQEYMKVVPMPTQRGFAIPFTSWVGFAASMKEFYGQPRHYLTNAQMKKFDHMRLGADNEDVPLDTIIVSSLHC
;
A
#
# COMPACT_ATOMS: atom_id res chain seq x y z
N MET A 1 10.24 -15.08 20.43
CA MET A 1 11.40 -14.18 20.28
C MET A 1 10.88 -12.81 19.81
N LYS A 2 10.81 -11.83 20.70
CA LYS A 2 10.38 -10.46 20.37
C LYS A 2 11.63 -9.61 20.21
N GLY A 3 11.91 -9.16 18.99
CA GLY A 3 12.95 -8.16 18.74
C GLY A 3 12.47 -6.81 19.27
N ALA A 4 13.22 -6.23 20.21
CA ALA A 4 13.00 -4.89 20.70
C ALA A 4 13.47 -3.89 19.63
N TYR A 5 12.61 -2.96 19.23
CA TYR A 5 13.02 -1.80 18.44
C TYR A 5 13.77 -0.81 19.37
N PRO A 6 14.96 -0.30 18.99
CA PRO A 6 15.83 0.39 19.90
C PRO A 6 15.79 1.92 19.67
N PHE A 7 14.67 2.60 19.90
CA PHE A 7 14.70 4.07 19.90
C PHE A 7 13.75 4.60 20.96
N GLY A 8 14.33 4.97 22.10
CA GLY A 8 13.66 5.75 23.14
C GLY A 8 13.63 7.22 22.74
N ASP A 9 12.46 7.84 22.92
CA ASP A 9 12.24 9.25 22.67
C ASP A 9 13.04 10.12 23.64
N GLN A 10 13.81 11.06 23.10
CA GLN A 10 14.26 12.25 23.81
C GLN A 10 14.03 13.44 22.87
N VAL A 11 12.91 14.12 23.02
CA VAL A 11 12.61 15.39 22.35
C VAL A 11 12.89 16.51 23.34
N SER A 12 13.94 17.29 23.07
CA SER A 12 14.17 18.60 23.70
C SER A 12 13.86 19.71 22.71
N SER A 13 13.15 20.71 23.21
CA SER A 13 12.49 21.80 22.49
C SER A 13 13.47 22.94 22.13
N SER A 14 13.51 23.33 20.86
CA SER A 14 13.83 24.70 20.40
C SER A 14 13.53 24.84 18.90
N ASP A 15 12.71 25.84 18.57
CA ASP A 15 12.03 26.05 17.29
C ASP A 15 12.91 26.48 16.10
N SER A 16 12.38 26.21 14.90
CA SER A 16 12.80 26.57 13.53
C SER A 16 13.93 25.81 12.83
N SER A 17 14.70 24.94 13.52
CA SER A 17 15.68 24.04 12.86
C SER A 17 15.10 22.67 12.47
N SER A 18 13.99 22.26 13.09
CA SER A 18 13.47 20.88 13.04
C SER A 18 12.80 20.49 11.73
N SER A 19 12.31 21.45 10.94
CA SER A 19 11.60 21.18 9.69
C SER A 19 12.55 20.62 8.62
N TYR A 20 13.78 21.13 8.54
CA TYR A 20 14.78 20.65 7.59
C TYR A 20 15.25 19.24 7.96
N ASP A 21 15.42 18.98 9.25
CA ASP A 21 15.77 17.64 9.75
C ASP A 21 14.66 16.62 9.48
N TYR A 22 13.38 17.02 9.60
CA TYR A 22 12.25 16.15 9.29
C TYR A 22 12.15 15.80 7.80
N GLU A 23 12.27 16.79 6.91
CA GLU A 23 12.24 16.56 5.46
C GLU A 23 13.38 15.64 5.01
N ASP A 24 14.60 15.84 5.52
CA ASP A 24 15.73 14.95 5.20
C ASP A 24 15.50 13.52 5.71
N LEU A 25 14.95 13.36 6.91
CA LEU A 25 14.55 12.06 7.44
C LEU A 25 13.50 11.36 6.57
N VAL A 26 12.50 12.10 6.07
CA VAL A 26 11.47 11.57 5.17
C VAL A 26 12.08 11.18 3.82
N LEU A 27 12.92 12.04 3.22
CA LEU A 27 13.60 11.77 1.95
C LEU A 27 14.50 10.54 2.04
N ARG A 28 15.26 10.41 3.13
CA ARG A 28 16.11 9.23 3.38
C ARG A 28 15.27 7.96 3.49
N ARG A 29 14.15 7.99 4.24
CA ARG A 29 13.22 6.85 4.35
C ARG A 29 12.59 6.50 3.01
N ALA A 30 12.14 7.49 2.25
CA ALA A 30 11.57 7.29 0.92
C ALA A 30 12.58 6.65 -0.03
N ARG A 31 13.85 7.09 -0.01
CA ARG A 31 14.93 6.48 -0.80
C ARG A 31 15.14 5.02 -0.43
N MET A 32 15.30 4.71 0.86
CA MET A 32 15.47 3.32 1.32
C MET A 32 14.28 2.43 0.94
N TYR A 33 13.06 2.96 1.06
CA TYR A 33 11.85 2.27 0.65
C TYR A 33 11.83 1.98 -0.85
N GLN A 34 12.19 2.96 -1.69
CA GLN A 34 12.25 2.78 -3.14
C GLN A 34 13.28 1.72 -3.54
N GLU A 35 14.48 1.75 -2.98
CA GLU A 35 15.51 0.73 -3.26
C GLU A 35 15.06 -0.67 -2.83
N TYR A 36 14.38 -0.79 -1.68
CA TYR A 36 13.80 -2.05 -1.24
C TYR A 36 12.72 -2.56 -2.21
N MET A 37 11.79 -1.71 -2.65
CA MET A 37 10.71 -2.13 -3.54
C MET A 37 11.18 -2.55 -4.93
N LYS A 38 12.34 -2.04 -5.41
CA LYS A 38 12.94 -2.44 -6.69
C LYS A 38 13.40 -3.90 -6.72
N VAL A 39 13.82 -4.44 -5.57
CA VAL A 39 14.34 -5.81 -5.49
C VAL A 39 13.26 -6.85 -5.22
N VAL A 40 12.03 -6.42 -4.90
CA VAL A 40 10.88 -7.31 -4.74
C VAL A 40 10.46 -7.84 -6.12
N PRO A 41 10.57 -9.15 -6.40
CA PRO A 41 10.26 -9.70 -7.70
C PRO A 41 8.75 -9.71 -7.95
N MET A 42 8.33 -9.51 -9.19
CA MET A 42 6.93 -9.67 -9.57
C MET A 42 6.49 -11.14 -9.45
N PRO A 43 5.29 -11.42 -8.93
CA PRO A 43 4.77 -12.77 -8.90
C PRO A 43 4.63 -13.36 -10.30
N THR A 44 5.13 -14.59 -10.46
CA THR A 44 5.09 -15.35 -11.71
C THR A 44 3.82 -16.21 -11.82
N GLN A 45 3.28 -16.66 -10.69
CA GLN A 45 2.01 -17.38 -10.66
C GLN A 45 0.84 -16.39 -10.82
N ARG A 46 0.13 -16.44 -11.95
CA ARG A 46 -1.03 -15.59 -12.27
C ARG A 46 -2.18 -16.46 -12.75
N GLY A 47 -3.39 -15.90 -12.81
CA GLY A 47 -4.59 -16.59 -13.31
C GLY A 47 -5.53 -17.16 -12.24
N PHE A 48 -5.40 -16.71 -10.99
CA PHE A 48 -6.35 -17.06 -9.93
C PHE A 48 -7.49 -16.04 -9.86
N ALA A 49 -8.72 -16.53 -9.78
CA ALA A 49 -9.89 -15.71 -9.48
C ALA A 49 -9.92 -15.43 -7.97
N ILE A 50 -9.52 -14.22 -7.59
CA ILE A 50 -9.61 -13.75 -6.20
C ILE A 50 -10.94 -13.01 -6.08
N PRO A 51 -11.87 -13.45 -5.22
CA PRO A 51 -13.09 -12.71 -4.96
C PRO A 51 -12.78 -11.43 -4.16
N PHE A 52 -13.35 -10.30 -4.56
CA PHE A 52 -13.19 -9.02 -3.88
C PHE A 52 -14.40 -8.11 -4.11
N THR A 53 -14.80 -7.34 -3.10
CA THR A 53 -15.92 -6.40 -3.22
C THR A 53 -15.47 -4.94 -3.38
N SER A 54 -14.18 -4.66 -3.16
CA SER A 54 -13.56 -3.32 -3.26
C SER A 54 -12.10 -3.41 -3.74
N TRP A 55 -11.52 -2.30 -4.20
CA TRP A 55 -10.13 -2.23 -4.62
C TRP A 55 -9.16 -2.40 -3.46
N VAL A 56 -9.47 -1.81 -2.29
CA VAL A 56 -8.70 -2.03 -1.06
C VAL A 56 -8.79 -3.50 -0.63
N GLY A 57 -9.96 -4.14 -0.76
CA GLY A 57 -10.17 -5.56 -0.49
C GLY A 57 -9.34 -6.44 -1.42
N PHE A 58 -9.40 -6.21 -2.73
CA PHE A 58 -8.54 -6.88 -3.71
C PHE A 58 -7.07 -6.78 -3.35
N ALA A 59 -6.62 -5.57 -2.99
CA ALA A 59 -5.25 -5.35 -2.62
C ALA A 59 -4.88 -6.11 -1.34
N ALA A 60 -5.75 -6.18 -0.32
CA ALA A 60 -5.53 -6.99 0.87
C ALA A 60 -5.38 -8.48 0.53
N SER A 61 -6.29 -9.04 -0.27
CA SER A 61 -6.23 -10.44 -0.72
C SER A 61 -4.95 -10.74 -1.51
N MET A 62 -4.53 -9.84 -2.40
CA MET A 62 -3.27 -9.99 -3.15
C MET A 62 -2.04 -10.04 -2.22
N LYS A 63 -2.04 -9.24 -1.13
CA LYS A 63 -0.95 -9.23 -0.15
C LYS A 63 -0.87 -10.56 0.59
N GLU A 64 -2.01 -11.10 1.00
CA GLU A 64 -2.09 -12.40 1.68
C GLU A 64 -1.71 -13.55 0.74
N PHE A 65 -2.21 -13.52 -0.49
CA PHE A 65 -1.99 -14.58 -1.47
C PHE A 65 -0.53 -14.67 -1.92
N TYR A 66 0.08 -13.54 -2.29
CA TYR A 66 1.46 -13.53 -2.78
C TYR A 66 2.51 -13.41 -1.66
N GLY A 67 2.09 -13.07 -0.43
CA GLY A 67 3.01 -12.82 0.68
C GLY A 67 3.96 -11.64 0.46
N GLN A 68 3.68 -10.79 -0.53
CA GLN A 68 4.56 -9.71 -0.96
C GLN A 68 4.10 -8.34 -0.44
N PRO A 69 5.06 -7.43 -0.14
CA PRO A 69 4.73 -6.05 0.16
C PRO A 69 4.18 -5.36 -1.10
N ARG A 70 3.21 -4.48 -0.92
CA ARG A 70 2.67 -3.63 -1.99
C ARG A 70 3.27 -2.24 -1.94
N HIS A 71 3.52 -1.66 -3.12
CA HIS A 71 4.05 -0.30 -3.23
C HIS A 71 3.09 0.75 -2.65
N TYR A 72 3.64 1.79 -2.04
CA TYR A 72 2.88 2.90 -1.44
C TYR A 72 1.92 3.54 -2.45
N LEU A 73 2.39 3.83 -3.66
CA LEU A 73 1.56 4.41 -4.72
C LEU A 73 0.39 3.49 -5.10
N THR A 74 0.59 2.17 -5.12
CA THR A 74 -0.50 1.23 -5.39
C THR A 74 -1.54 1.26 -4.27
N ASN A 75 -1.12 1.35 -3.01
CA ASN A 75 -2.06 1.55 -1.89
C ASN A 75 -2.89 2.82 -2.03
N ALA A 76 -2.24 3.94 -2.37
CA ALA A 76 -2.91 5.21 -2.56
C ALA A 76 -3.92 5.17 -3.71
N GLN A 77 -3.56 4.51 -4.82
CA GLN A 77 -4.43 4.38 -5.99
C GLN A 77 -5.67 3.52 -5.70
N MET A 78 -5.50 2.38 -5.02
CA MET A 78 -6.64 1.52 -4.64
C MET A 78 -7.64 2.26 -3.76
N LYS A 79 -7.14 3.05 -2.79
CA LYS A 79 -8.00 3.92 -1.97
C LYS A 79 -8.74 4.95 -2.82
N LYS A 80 -8.04 5.62 -3.74
CA LYS A 80 -8.66 6.60 -4.64
C LYS A 80 -9.76 5.98 -5.48
N PHE A 81 -9.55 4.76 -5.98
CA PHE A 81 -10.54 4.03 -6.76
C PHE A 81 -11.79 3.70 -5.96
N ASP A 82 -11.65 3.24 -4.72
CA ASP A 82 -12.82 3.04 -3.84
C ASP A 82 -13.53 4.36 -3.52
N HIS A 83 -12.80 5.45 -3.28
CA HIS A 83 -13.42 6.76 -3.03
C HIS A 83 -14.21 7.30 -4.23
N MET A 84 -13.76 7.02 -5.47
CA MET A 84 -14.50 7.45 -6.67
C MET A 84 -15.82 6.71 -6.87
N ARG A 85 -16.06 5.61 -6.14
CA ARG A 85 -17.33 4.88 -6.19
C ARG A 85 -18.39 5.47 -5.26
N LEU A 86 -17.99 6.29 -4.29
CA LEU A 86 -18.91 6.93 -3.35
C LEU A 86 -19.79 7.94 -4.10
N GLY A 87 -21.10 7.83 -3.94
CA GLY A 87 -22.09 8.69 -4.61
C GLY A 87 -22.40 8.30 -6.06
N ALA A 88 -21.89 7.16 -6.55
CA ALA A 88 -22.27 6.63 -7.85
C ALA A 88 -23.56 5.78 -7.74
N ASP A 89 -24.35 5.71 -8.82
CA ASP A 89 -25.60 4.91 -8.86
C ASP A 89 -25.38 3.41 -8.55
N ASN A 90 -24.14 2.94 -8.71
CA ASN A 90 -23.73 1.56 -8.47
C ASN A 90 -22.76 1.42 -7.28
N GLU A 91 -22.82 2.33 -6.30
CA GLU A 91 -22.01 2.26 -5.08
C GLU A 91 -22.17 0.91 -4.35
N ASP A 92 -23.40 0.44 -4.20
CA ASP A 92 -23.74 -0.82 -3.50
C ASP A 92 -23.43 -2.09 -4.31
N VAL A 93 -23.07 -1.94 -5.57
CA VAL A 93 -22.79 -3.10 -6.45
C VAL A 93 -21.40 -3.65 -6.13
N PRO A 94 -21.23 -4.93 -5.76
CA PRO A 94 -19.91 -5.49 -5.48
C PRO A 94 -18.93 -5.35 -6.67
N LEU A 95 -17.67 -4.99 -6.41
CA LEU A 95 -16.72 -4.68 -7.50
C LEU A 95 -16.45 -5.88 -8.43
N ASP A 96 -16.45 -7.11 -7.90
CA ASP A 96 -16.30 -8.36 -8.65
C ASP A 96 -17.42 -8.63 -9.67
N THR A 97 -18.58 -7.97 -9.52
CA THR A 97 -19.66 -8.04 -10.51
C THR A 97 -19.48 -7.06 -11.67
N ILE A 98 -18.71 -5.99 -11.46
CA ILE A 98 -18.43 -4.95 -12.47
C ILE A 98 -17.14 -5.28 -13.23
N ILE A 99 -16.13 -5.76 -12.50
CA ILE A 99 -14.81 -6.10 -13.02
C ILE A 99 -14.57 -7.57 -12.74
N VAL A 100 -14.55 -8.38 -13.80
CA VAL A 100 -14.22 -9.79 -13.68
C VAL A 100 -12.78 -9.93 -13.19
N SER A 101 -12.60 -10.69 -12.11
CA SER A 101 -11.30 -11.07 -11.55
C SER A 101 -10.57 -12.07 -12.46
N SER A 102 -10.30 -11.67 -13.69
CA SER A 102 -9.52 -12.47 -14.62
C SER A 102 -8.23 -11.73 -14.96
N LEU A 103 -7.14 -12.21 -14.36
CA LEU A 103 -5.79 -12.00 -14.90
C LEU A 103 -5.56 -13.08 -15.97
N HIS A 104 -6.36 -13.08 -17.05
CA HIS A 104 -5.96 -13.79 -18.26
C HIS A 104 -4.70 -13.08 -18.80
N CYS A 105 -3.61 -13.84 -18.87
CA CYS A 105 -2.47 -13.47 -19.71
C CYS A 105 -2.87 -13.57 -21.18
#